data_AF-A0A1C7NIK7-F1
#
_entry.id   AF-A0A1C7NIK7-F1
#
_cell.length_a   1.000
_cell.length_b   1.000
_cell.length_c   1.000
_cell.angle_alpha   90.00
_cell.angle_beta   90.00
_cell.angle_gamma   90.00
#
_symmetry.space_group_name_H-M   'P 1'
#
loop_
_entity.id
_entity.type
_entity.pdbx_description
1 polymer ?
#
loop_
_entity_poly.entity_id
_entity_poly.type
_entity_poly.pdbx_seq_one_letter_code
_entity_poly.pdbx_strand_id
1 'polypeptide(L)'
;MSTYRLFSQKVLSKVKTVKLTEADVKPQLVFNEVKGKAFWRPAQVSRRVQNDLRKACIQQGIEPSTIGLPNPSPKKPIRNRPNKLEKHERLRGEREQTIKRNLEKMPQTIQAWKEDKLKELAKQKTSMPF
;
A
#
# COMPACT_ATOMS: atom_id res chain seq x y z
N MET A 1 -28.12 -10.44 3.26
CA MET A 1 -28.96 -9.23 3.27
C MET A 1 -28.45 -8.30 4.37
N SER A 2 -27.78 -7.18 4.04
CA SER A 2 -27.34 -6.26 5.09
C SER A 2 -28.57 -5.66 5.74
N THR A 3 -28.69 -5.77 7.07
CA THR A 3 -29.72 -5.09 7.85
C THR A 3 -29.64 -3.59 7.54
N TYR A 4 -30.70 -3.04 6.96
CA TYR A 4 -30.77 -1.60 6.72
C TYR A 4 -30.73 -0.90 8.08
N ARG A 5 -29.74 -0.02 8.26
CA ARG A 5 -29.67 0.82 9.45
C ARG A 5 -30.94 1.66 9.50
N LEU A 6 -31.76 1.47 10.53
CA LEU A 6 -32.96 2.30 10.73
C LEU A 6 -32.51 3.71 11.11
N PHE A 7 -32.73 4.67 10.22
CA PHE A 7 -32.45 6.08 10.50
C PHE A 7 -33.57 6.70 11.33
N SER A 8 -33.19 7.53 12.30
CA SER A 8 -34.17 8.29 13.09
C SER A 8 -35.01 9.22 12.21
N GLN A 9 -36.24 9.51 12.65
CA GLN A 9 -37.13 10.46 11.94
C GLN A 9 -36.48 11.83 11.73
N LYS A 10 -35.62 12.30 12.65
CA LYS A 10 -34.87 13.56 12.52
C LYS A 10 -33.91 13.57 11.33
N VAL A 11 -33.34 12.42 10.97
CA VAL A 11 -32.45 12.30 9.80
C VAL A 11 -33.30 12.24 8.52
N LEU A 12 -34.40 11.52 8.56
CA LEU A 12 -35.32 11.39 7.42
C LEU A 12 -36.00 12.72 7.08
N SER A 13 -36.33 13.55 8.07
CA SER A 13 -36.89 14.88 7.82
C SER A 13 -35.88 15.82 7.17
N LYS A 14 -34.59 15.75 7.54
CA LYS A 14 -33.51 16.51 6.90
C LYS A 14 -33.35 16.18 5.41
N VAL A 15 -33.53 14.92 5.02
CA VAL A 15 -33.46 14.51 3.61
C VAL A 15 -34.52 15.22 2.77
N LYS A 16 -35.69 15.55 3.34
CA LYS A 16 -36.76 16.22 2.62
C LYS A 16 -36.55 17.74 2.50
N THR A 17 -35.83 18.34 3.44
CA THR A 17 -35.71 19.82 3.55
C THR A 17 -34.38 20.35 3.08
N VAL A 18 -33.29 19.58 3.23
CA VAL A 18 -31.94 20.06 2.93
C VAL A 18 -31.67 19.98 1.43
N LYS A 19 -31.22 21.09 0.85
CA LYS A 19 -30.61 21.14 -0.48
C LYS A 19 -29.13 21.48 -0.29
N LEU A 20 -28.25 20.53 -0.58
CA LEU A 20 -26.81 20.71 -0.47
C LEU A 20 -26.28 21.46 -1.69
N THR A 21 -25.33 22.36 -1.45
CA THR A 21 -24.59 23.04 -2.51
C THR A 21 -23.31 22.28 -2.86
N GLU A 22 -22.67 22.62 -3.98
CA GLU A 22 -21.42 21.95 -4.37
C GLU A 22 -20.30 22.12 -3.34
N ALA A 23 -20.27 23.25 -2.63
CA ALA A 23 -19.32 23.55 -1.55
C ALA A 23 -19.47 22.60 -0.35
N ASP A 24 -20.68 22.11 -0.13
CA ASP A 24 -20.98 21.22 0.99
C ASP A 24 -20.45 19.81 0.76
N VAL A 25 -20.33 19.42 -0.51
CA VAL A 25 -20.04 18.04 -0.91
C VAL A 25 -18.61 17.87 -1.42
N LYS A 26 -18.10 18.85 -2.17
CA LYS A 26 -16.77 18.81 -2.79
C LYS A 26 -15.84 19.82 -2.12
N PRO A 27 -14.53 19.49 -1.99
CA PRO A 27 -13.55 20.48 -1.59
C PRO A 27 -13.43 21.57 -2.66
N GLN A 28 -13.25 22.82 -2.22
CA GLN A 28 -13.16 23.99 -3.08
C GLN A 28 -11.79 24.64 -2.95
N LEU A 29 -11.20 25.05 -4.07
CA LEU A 29 -9.99 25.86 -4.06
C LEU A 29 -10.37 27.30 -3.75
N VAL A 30 -9.80 27.86 -2.69
CA VAL A 30 -10.01 29.26 -2.30
C VAL A 30 -8.69 30.00 -2.34
N PHE A 31 -8.67 31.11 -3.08
CA PHE A 31 -7.54 32.01 -3.14
C PHE A 31 -7.64 33.04 -1.99
N ASN A 32 -6.56 33.18 -1.22
CA ASN A 32 -6.46 34.22 -0.20
C ASN A 32 -5.66 35.39 -0.76
N GLU A 33 -6.37 36.43 -1.17
CA GLU A 33 -5.78 37.66 -1.74
C GLU A 33 -4.78 38.31 -0.77
N VAL A 34 -5.09 38.31 0.53
CA VAL A 34 -4.23 38.93 1.57
C VAL A 34 -2.89 38.19 1.72
N LYS A 35 -2.88 36.87 1.54
CA LYS A 35 -1.67 36.04 1.70
C LYS A 35 -1.02 35.65 0.37
N GLY A 36 -1.63 36.01 -0.77
CA GLY A 36 -1.18 35.60 -2.10
C GLY A 36 -1.10 34.08 -2.30
N LYS A 37 -1.89 33.29 -1.54
CA LYS A 37 -1.81 31.82 -1.53
C LYS A 37 -3.18 31.18 -1.74
N ALA A 38 -3.22 30.13 -2.56
CA ALA A 38 -4.39 29.28 -2.71
C ALA A 38 -4.34 28.09 -1.73
N PHE A 39 -5.50 27.69 -1.21
CA PHE A 39 -5.63 26.47 -0.40
C PHE A 39 -6.95 25.78 -0.68
N TRP A 40 -6.98 24.46 -0.46
CA TRP A 40 -8.20 23.67 -0.59
C TRP A 40 -8.99 23.74 0.71
N ARG A 41 -10.21 24.29 0.67
CA ARG A 41 -11.19 24.15 1.74
C ARG A 41 -11.82 22.77 1.68
N PRO A 42 -11.92 22.05 2.81
CA PRO A 42 -12.63 20.79 2.85
C PRO A 42 -14.13 21.02 2.60
N ALA A 43 -14.81 19.96 2.17
CA ALA A 43 -16.27 19.95 2.08
C ALA A 43 -16.89 20.15 3.48
N GLN A 44 -17.96 20.94 3.58
CA GLN A 44 -18.64 21.20 4.85
C GLN A 44 -19.25 19.92 5.45
N VAL A 45 -19.78 19.05 4.59
CA VAL A 45 -20.38 17.78 5.01
C VAL A 45 -19.36 16.66 4.81
N SER A 46 -18.99 15.99 5.91
CA SER A 46 -18.07 14.86 5.85
C SER A 46 -18.60 13.71 4.99
N ARG A 47 -17.69 12.94 4.39
CA ARG A 47 -18.04 11.77 3.56
C ARG A 47 -18.92 10.75 4.30
N ARG A 48 -18.77 10.63 5.62
CA ARG A 48 -19.60 9.77 6.46
C ARG A 48 -21.05 10.25 6.48
N VAL A 49 -21.27 11.54 6.74
CA VAL A 49 -22.60 12.14 6.75
C VAL A 49 -23.23 12.09 5.36
N GLN A 50 -22.46 12.36 4.30
CA GLN A 50 -22.93 12.18 2.92
C GLN A 50 -23.41 10.74 2.66
N ASN A 51 -22.69 9.73 3.15
CA ASN A 51 -23.09 8.32 3.01
C ASN A 51 -24.33 7.96 3.83
N ASP A 52 -24.46 8.50 5.05
CA ASP A 52 -25.66 8.31 5.87
C ASP A 52 -26.88 8.97 5.20
N LEU A 53 -26.73 10.16 4.63
CA LEU A 53 -27.77 10.81 3.82
C LEU A 53 -28.14 9.99 2.58
N ARG A 54 -27.16 9.46 1.83
CA ARG A 54 -27.45 8.57 0.68
C ARG A 54 -28.28 7.36 1.09
N LYS A 55 -27.94 6.71 2.20
CA LYS A 55 -28.71 5.57 2.72
C LYS A 55 -30.12 5.97 3.15
N ALA A 56 -30.27 7.15 3.77
CA ALA A 56 -31.58 7.69 4.13
C ALA A 56 -32.44 8.05 2.90
N CYS A 57 -31.82 8.55 1.82
CA CYS A 57 -32.48 8.78 0.53
C CYS A 57 -33.03 7.47 -0.04
N ILE A 58 -32.20 6.42 -0.07
CA ILE A 58 -32.60 5.07 -0.51
C ILE A 58 -33.76 4.54 0.33
N GLN A 59 -33.75 4.75 1.65
CA GLN A 59 -34.84 4.32 2.54
C GLN A 59 -36.17 5.05 2.26
N GLN A 60 -36.12 6.31 1.81
CA GLN A 60 -37.33 7.10 1.49
C GLN A 60 -37.74 7.00 0.01
N GLY A 61 -37.00 6.25 -0.82
CA GLY A 61 -37.24 6.22 -2.26
C GLY A 61 -36.97 7.55 -2.96
N ILE A 62 -36.12 8.40 -2.37
CA ILE A 62 -35.73 9.70 -2.95
C ILE A 62 -34.39 9.50 -3.67
N GLU A 63 -34.28 10.02 -4.89
CA GLU A 63 -33.01 10.04 -5.62
C GLU A 63 -31.99 10.96 -4.92
N PRO A 64 -30.77 10.50 -4.60
CA PRO A 64 -29.77 11.32 -3.91
C PRO A 64 -29.38 12.59 -4.67
N SER A 65 -29.47 12.56 -6.00
CA SER A 65 -29.19 13.71 -6.88
C SER A 65 -30.11 14.89 -6.60
N THR A 66 -31.36 14.65 -6.21
CA THR A 66 -32.37 15.68 -5.88
C THR A 66 -31.95 16.57 -4.71
N ILE A 67 -31.15 16.04 -3.79
CA ILE A 67 -30.64 16.74 -2.60
C ILE A 67 -29.29 17.42 -2.86
N GLY A 68 -28.71 17.23 -4.05
CA GLY A 68 -27.39 17.74 -4.42
C GLY A 68 -26.23 16.80 -4.05
N LEU A 69 -26.50 15.54 -3.70
CA LEU A 69 -25.44 14.55 -3.49
C LEU A 69 -24.98 14.00 -4.85
N PRO A 70 -23.65 13.88 -5.08
CA PRO A 70 -23.15 13.29 -6.30
C PRO A 70 -23.39 11.79 -6.31
N ASN A 71 -23.66 11.28 -7.51
CA ASN A 71 -23.82 9.86 -7.78
C ASN A 71 -22.58 9.07 -7.32
N PRO A 72 -22.75 7.84 -6.82
CA PRO A 72 -21.64 6.99 -6.44
C PRO A 72 -20.75 6.72 -7.66
N SER A 73 -19.44 6.86 -7.48
CA SER A 73 -18.48 6.51 -8.53
C SER A 73 -18.58 5.02 -8.87
N PRO A 74 -18.44 4.62 -10.15
CA PRO A 74 -18.42 3.21 -10.53
C PRO A 74 -17.28 2.47 -9.80
N LYS A 75 -17.52 1.20 -9.46
CA LYS A 75 -16.50 0.35 -8.83
C LYS A 75 -15.34 0.17 -9.81
N LYS A 76 -14.14 0.53 -9.38
CA LYS A 76 -12.93 0.29 -10.17
C LYS A 76 -12.70 -1.22 -10.30
N PRO A 77 -12.23 -1.71 -11.47
CA PRO A 77 -11.86 -3.11 -11.60
C PRO A 77 -10.73 -3.46 -10.63
N ILE A 78 -10.74 -4.70 -10.14
CA ILE A 78 -9.68 -5.22 -9.27
C ILE A 78 -8.41 -5.30 -10.12
N ARG A 79 -7.40 -4.52 -9.75
CA ARG A 79 -6.09 -4.56 -10.40
C ARG A 79 -5.33 -5.77 -9.87
N ASN A 80 -5.18 -6.80 -10.69
CA ASN A 80 -4.29 -7.92 -10.40
C ASN A 80 -2.83 -7.44 -10.55
N ARG A 81 -2.21 -7.05 -9.43
CA ARG A 81 -0.77 -6.79 -9.40
C ARG A 81 -0.04 -8.13 -9.23
N PRO A 82 1.10 -8.34 -9.93
CA PRO A 82 1.91 -9.52 -9.68
C PRO A 82 2.39 -9.54 -8.23
N ASN A 83 2.50 -10.74 -7.65
CA ASN A 83 3.00 -10.89 -6.28
C ASN A 83 4.46 -10.42 -6.21
N LYS A 84 4.83 -9.74 -5.12
CA LYS A 84 6.19 -9.30 -4.83
C LYS A 84 7.16 -10.48 -4.61
N LEU A 85 6.61 -11.69 -4.39
CA LEU A 85 7.31 -12.91 -4.01
C LEU A 85 8.01 -12.77 -2.64
N GLU A 86 8.33 -13.90 -2.02
CA GLU A 86 9.05 -13.91 -0.76
C GLU A 86 10.53 -13.53 -0.94
N LYS A 87 11.21 -13.14 0.16
CA LYS A 87 12.64 -12.81 0.12
C LYS A 87 13.45 -13.98 -0.46
N HIS A 88 13.09 -15.21 -0.11
CA HIS A 88 13.86 -16.37 -0.50
C HIS A 88 13.73 -16.69 -2.00
N GLU A 89 12.56 -16.43 -2.59
CA GLU A 89 12.30 -16.56 -4.02
C GLU A 89 13.05 -15.49 -4.82
N ARG A 90 13.01 -14.24 -4.34
CA ARG A 90 13.72 -13.11 -4.97
C ARG A 90 15.24 -13.34 -5.01
N LEU A 91 15.81 -13.90 -3.94
CA LEU A 91 17.25 -14.13 -3.81
C LEU A 91 17.70 -15.51 -4.31
N ARG A 92 16.81 -16.31 -4.91
CA ARG A 92 17.17 -17.66 -5.37
C ARG A 92 18.25 -17.60 -6.44
N GLY A 93 18.11 -16.74 -7.44
CA GLY A 93 19.08 -16.61 -8.54
C GLY A 93 20.47 -16.20 -8.07
N GLU A 94 20.56 -15.23 -7.16
CA GLU A 94 21.86 -14.80 -6.59
C GLU A 94 22.53 -15.91 -5.79
N ARG A 95 21.75 -16.68 -5.02
CA ARG A 95 22.27 -17.82 -4.25
C ARG A 95 22.79 -18.92 -5.15
N GLU A 96 22.05 -19.27 -6.20
CA GLU A 96 22.48 -20.27 -7.19
C GLU A 96 23.79 -19.85 -7.89
N GLN A 97 23.92 -18.58 -8.27
CA GLN A 97 25.15 -18.05 -8.88
C GLN A 97 26.34 -18.09 -7.90
N THR A 98 26.11 -17.76 -6.63
CA THR A 98 27.15 -17.79 -5.59
C THR A 98 27.64 -19.22 -5.36
N ILE A 99 26.73 -20.18 -5.31
CA ILE A 99 27.06 -21.61 -5.18
C ILE A 99 27.90 -22.07 -6.37
N LYS A 100 27.49 -21.74 -7.61
CA LYS A 100 28.26 -22.10 -8.82
C LYS A 100 29.69 -21.56 -8.79
N ARG A 101 29.87 -20.27 -8.48
CA ARG A 101 31.20 -19.65 -8.36
C ARG A 101 32.08 -20.32 -7.29
N ASN A 102 31.48 -20.73 -6.18
CA ASN A 102 32.22 -21.40 -5.11
C ASN A 102 32.64 -22.82 -5.52
N LEU A 103 31.79 -23.54 -6.26
CA LEU A 103 32.12 -24.85 -6.81
C LEU A 103 33.27 -24.76 -7.84
N GLU A 104 33.26 -23.72 -8.69
CA GLU A 104 34.35 -23.47 -9.65
C GLU A 104 35.69 -23.17 -8.96
N LYS A 105 35.67 -22.42 -7.86
CA LYS A 105 36.88 -22.08 -7.08
C LYS A 105 37.34 -23.21 -6.15
N MET A 106 36.50 -24.21 -5.90
CA MET A 106 36.76 -25.28 -4.94
C MET A 106 38.10 -26.00 -5.19
N PRO A 107 38.47 -26.42 -6.42
CA PRO A 107 39.73 -27.12 -6.65
C PRO A 107 40.96 -26.30 -6.26
N GLN A 108 40.96 -25.00 -6.56
CA GLN A 108 42.06 -24.09 -6.20
C GLN A 108 42.16 -23.93 -4.68
N THR A 109 41.02 -23.77 -4.00
CA THR A 109 41.01 -23.69 -2.53
C THR A 109 41.51 -24.96 -1.86
N ILE A 110 41.20 -26.14 -2.44
CA ILE A 110 41.70 -27.42 -1.94
C ILE A 110 43.22 -27.52 -2.14
N GLN A 111 43.74 -27.09 -3.29
CA GLN A 111 45.19 -27.10 -3.55
C GLN A 111 45.93 -26.18 -2.57
N ALA A 112 45.47 -24.94 -2.42
CA ALA A 112 46.04 -24.00 -1.45
C ALA A 112 46.04 -24.57 -0.02
N TRP A 113 44.92 -25.19 0.40
CA TRP A 113 44.83 -25.83 1.71
C TRP A 113 45.84 -26.96 1.89
N LYS A 114 46.04 -27.80 0.86
CA LYS A 114 47.04 -28.88 0.89
C LYS A 114 48.46 -28.33 1.00
N GLU A 115 48.79 -27.30 0.21
CA GLU A 115 50.11 -26.67 0.23
C GLU A 115 50.41 -26.05 1.60
N ASP A 116 49.44 -25.37 2.20
CA ASP A 116 49.62 -24.76 3.52
C ASP A 116 49.82 -25.81 4.61
N LYS A 117 49.10 -26.95 4.54
CA LYS A 117 49.33 -28.08 5.45
C LYS A 117 50.72 -28.68 5.30
N LEU A 118 51.25 -28.79 4.09
CA LEU A 118 52.61 -29.26 3.85
C LEU A 118 53.65 -28.27 4.40
N LYS A 119 53.44 -26.96 4.22
CA LYS A 119 54.31 -25.92 4.81
C LYS A 119 54.30 -25.95 6.33
N GLU A 120 53.14 -26.16 6.96
CA GLU A 120 53.03 -26.31 8.42
C GLU A 120 53.82 -27.55 8.91
N LEU A 121 53.67 -28.69 8.24
CA LEU A 121 54.43 -29.90 8.57
C LEU A 121 55.94 -29.73 8.38
N ALA A 122 56.37 -29.02 7.33
CA ALA A 122 57.78 -28.74 7.11
C ALA A 122 58.40 -27.86 8.21
N LYS A 123 57.63 -26.90 8.75
CA LYS A 123 58.07 -26.08 9.90
C LYS A 123 58.22 -26.90 11.18
N GLN A 124 57.42 -27.96 11.36
CA GLN A 124 57.46 -28.81 12.55
C GLN A 124 58.60 -29.84 12.51
N LYS A 125 59.06 -30.25 11.32
CA LYS A 125 60.24 -31.11 11.17
C LYS A 125 61.50 -30.27 11.46
N THR A 126 61.92 -30.23 12.72
CA THR A 126 63.19 -29.61 13.11
C THR A 126 64.33 -30.38 12.46
N SER A 127 65.08 -29.72 11.57
CA SER A 127 66.33 -30.26 11.02
C SER A 127 67.41 -30.17 12.08
N MET A 128 67.40 -31.09 13.05
CA MET A 128 68.58 -31.31 13.87
C MET A 128 69.53 -32.20 13.04
N PRO A 129 70.74 -31.73 12.68
CA PRO A 129 71.70 -32.56 11.98
C PRO A 129 72.18 -33.64 12.97
N PHE A 130 71.96 -34.90 12.62
CA PHE A 130 72.78 -36.00 13.14
C PHE A 130 74.05 -36.09 12.29
#